data_AF-A0A8H6ALD0-F1
#
_entry.id   AF-A0A8H6ALD0-F1
#
_cell.length_a   1.000
_cell.length_b   1.000
_cell.length_c   1.000
_cell.angle_alpha   90.00
_cell.angle_beta   90.00
_cell.angle_gamma   90.00
#
_symmetry.space_group_name_H-M   'P 1'
#
loop_
_entity.id
_entity.type
_entity.pdbx_description
1 polymer ?
#
loop_
_entity_poly.entity_id
_entity_poly.type
_entity_poly.pdbx_seq_one_letter_code
_entity_poly.pdbx_strand_id
1 'polypeptide(L)'
;MAAQVTDALKNLKVKDPNAVMESAAEAKANGNAQPEAEAEDSDDDEEEPVNGEGAGEGGAKKKRKRKKKPKKKAGANPKVQSSPPRVLLSNLFPSGEYPVGEEVEYRDENNYRTTSEEKRYLDRMNNDFLQEYRQGAEIHRQVRQYAKANIKPGQTLTEIAEGIEDSVRALTGHPGLEEGDNIKGGVAFPTGVNLDHIAAHYSPNAGNKTVLAYENVMKVDFGVHINGRIVDSAFTIAFDPMYDNLLEAVKQATNTGIKEAGIDARLGEIGEHIQETMESYEVEIKGQTYQVKPIRNLNGHDILQWKIHGGKSVPIVKSNDQTKMEEGEVFAIETFGSTGNGYVRDDLECSHYAKVADAPNVPLRIASAGKLLNVINKNFGTLPFCRRYLDRLGQDKYLLGLNALVSHGIVQDYPPLVDKKGSYTAQFEHTIVLRPNCKEVISRGDDY
;
A
#
# COMPACT_ATOMS: atom_id res chain seq x y z
N MET A 1 5.53 27.26 -37.18
CA MET A 1 6.69 26.47 -36.74
C MET A 1 6.50 25.00 -37.09
N ALA A 2 6.46 24.66 -38.39
CA ALA A 2 6.15 23.32 -38.87
C ALA A 2 7.22 22.74 -39.82
N ALA A 3 8.40 23.37 -39.88
CA ALA A 3 9.49 22.98 -40.80
C ALA A 3 10.83 22.69 -40.12
N GLN A 4 10.88 22.60 -38.78
CA GLN A 4 12.10 22.30 -38.02
C GLN A 4 12.10 20.91 -37.34
N VAL A 5 11.02 20.14 -37.46
CA VAL A 5 10.91 18.83 -36.79
C VAL A 5 11.49 17.68 -37.64
N THR A 6 11.67 17.88 -38.95
CA THR A 6 12.08 16.81 -39.87
C THR A 6 13.58 16.51 -39.88
N ASP A 7 14.44 17.42 -39.42
CA ASP A 7 15.90 17.21 -39.39
C ASP A 7 16.40 16.61 -38.06
N ALA A 8 15.62 16.71 -36.97
CA ALA A 8 15.99 16.13 -35.67
C ALA A 8 15.87 14.58 -35.63
N LEU A 9 15.08 13.99 -36.53
CA LEU A 9 14.86 12.54 -36.61
C LEU A 9 15.99 11.79 -37.34
N LYS A 10 16.84 12.47 -38.11
CA LYS A 10 17.91 11.82 -38.90
C LYS A 10 19.20 11.51 -38.13
N ASN A 11 19.34 12.00 -36.89
CA ASN A 11 20.58 11.88 -36.11
C ASN A 11 20.48 11.03 -34.83
N LEU A 12 19.37 10.31 -34.60
CA LEU A 12 19.28 9.35 -33.49
C LEU A 12 20.00 8.04 -33.87
N LYS A 13 21.27 7.91 -33.44
CA LYS A 13 21.97 6.62 -33.44
C LYS A 13 21.43 5.77 -32.29
N VAL A 14 20.82 4.64 -32.66
CA VAL A 14 20.40 3.58 -31.72
C VAL A 14 21.64 3.03 -31.02
N LYS A 15 21.62 2.96 -29.68
CA LYS A 15 22.70 2.35 -28.89
C LYS A 15 22.82 0.86 -29.23
N ASP A 16 24.07 0.39 -29.30
CA ASP A 16 24.47 -0.98 -29.63
C ASP A 16 23.76 -2.00 -28.72
N PRO A 17 23.02 -2.98 -29.29
CA PRO A 17 22.34 -4.03 -28.51
C PRO A 17 23.27 -4.84 -27.61
N ASN A 18 24.56 -4.91 -27.92
CA ASN A 18 25.54 -5.65 -27.11
C ASN A 18 25.84 -4.97 -25.77
N ALA A 19 25.74 -3.63 -25.70
CA ALA A 19 25.95 -2.89 -24.45
C ALA A 19 24.82 -3.09 -23.42
N VAL A 20 23.63 -3.50 -23.89
CA VAL A 20 22.48 -3.83 -23.04
C VAL A 20 22.55 -5.28 -22.53
N MET A 21 23.25 -6.16 -23.25
CA MET A 21 23.49 -7.54 -22.82
C MET A 21 24.63 -7.65 -21.79
N GLU A 22 25.64 -6.78 -21.85
CA GLU A 22 26.71 -6.75 -20.84
C GLU A 22 26.22 -6.26 -19.46
N SER A 23 25.32 -5.27 -19.41
CA SER A 23 24.74 -4.80 -18.14
C SER A 23 23.81 -5.83 -17.48
N ALA A 24 23.16 -6.68 -18.27
CA ALA A 24 22.37 -7.81 -17.78
C ALA A 24 23.24 -8.98 -17.25
N ALA A 25 24.50 -9.07 -17.68
CA ALA A 25 25.46 -10.06 -17.20
C ALA A 25 26.13 -9.64 -15.87
N GLU A 26 26.43 -8.35 -15.70
CA GLU A 26 26.96 -7.81 -14.43
C GLU A 26 25.95 -7.90 -13.28
N ALA A 27 24.65 -7.75 -13.55
CA ALA A 27 23.59 -7.93 -12.56
C ALA A 27 23.46 -9.38 -12.03
N LYS A 28 23.96 -10.38 -12.76
CA LYS A 28 23.98 -11.79 -12.32
C LYS A 28 25.20 -12.16 -11.46
N ALA A 29 26.26 -11.35 -11.48
CA ALA A 29 27.51 -11.66 -10.76
C ALA A 29 27.55 -11.13 -9.32
N ASN A 30 26.81 -10.06 -9.00
CA ASN A 30 26.87 -9.40 -7.69
C ASN A 30 25.93 -9.97 -6.60
N GLY A 31 25.24 -11.07 -6.86
CA GLY A 31 24.34 -11.70 -5.89
C GLY A 31 25.00 -12.66 -4.89
N ASN A 32 26.34 -12.76 -4.85
CA ASN A 32 27.00 -13.76 -4.01
C ASN A 32 28.36 -13.29 -3.48
N ALA A 33 28.36 -12.30 -2.59
CA ALA A 33 29.51 -11.99 -1.74
C ALA A 33 29.00 -11.59 -0.33
N GLN A 34 29.24 -12.46 0.66
CA GLN A 34 29.24 -12.06 2.07
C GLN A 34 30.56 -11.33 2.37
N PRO A 35 30.56 -10.29 3.21
CA PRO A 35 31.78 -9.57 3.54
C PRO A 35 32.62 -10.39 4.53
N GLU A 36 33.90 -10.55 4.22
CA GLU A 36 34.93 -10.97 5.17
C GLU A 36 35.15 -9.81 6.16
N ALA A 37 34.93 -10.06 7.44
CA ALA A 37 35.34 -9.17 8.51
C ALA A 37 36.79 -9.51 8.89
N GLU A 38 37.70 -8.60 8.58
CA GLU A 38 39.01 -8.52 9.24
C GLU A 38 38.76 -8.14 10.72
N ALA A 39 39.21 -9.00 11.62
CA ALA A 39 39.36 -8.67 13.03
C ALA A 39 40.70 -9.24 13.50
N GLU A 40 41.42 -8.37 14.18
CA GLU A 40 42.86 -8.39 14.41
C GLU A 40 43.30 -9.50 15.36
N ASP A 41 44.54 -9.89 15.13
CA ASP A 41 45.38 -10.78 15.92
C ASP A 41 45.68 -10.16 17.30
N SER A 42 45.58 -10.96 18.35
CA SER A 42 46.02 -10.64 19.70
C SER A 42 46.31 -11.95 20.42
N ASP A 43 47.55 -12.40 20.29
CA ASP A 43 48.19 -13.30 21.24
C ASP A 43 48.28 -12.60 22.61
N ASP A 44 47.90 -13.31 23.68
CA ASP A 44 48.69 -13.38 24.92
C ASP A 44 48.11 -14.42 25.90
N ASP A 45 48.99 -15.37 26.21
CA ASP A 45 49.33 -15.95 27.51
C ASP A 45 48.32 -16.67 28.43
N GLU A 46 48.74 -17.92 28.68
CA GLU A 46 48.86 -18.62 29.97
C GLU A 46 47.61 -18.93 30.81
N GLU A 47 47.24 -20.22 30.86
CA GLU A 47 46.87 -20.90 32.10
C GLU A 47 47.45 -22.34 32.15
N GLU A 48 48.19 -22.63 33.23
CA GLU A 48 48.58 -23.96 33.74
C GLU A 48 47.37 -24.77 34.31
N PRO A 49 47.48 -25.99 34.89
CA PRO A 49 48.59 -26.97 34.93
C PRO A 49 48.22 -28.44 34.59
N VAL A 50 49.26 -29.19 34.22
CA VAL A 50 49.72 -30.50 34.74
C VAL A 50 48.72 -31.40 35.52
N ASN A 51 48.45 -32.62 35.01
CA ASN A 51 48.99 -33.90 35.56
C ASN A 51 48.48 -35.17 34.83
N GLY A 52 49.36 -36.17 34.68
CA GLY A 52 48.97 -37.58 34.51
C GLY A 52 49.78 -38.40 33.50
N GLU A 53 50.81 -39.08 33.99
CA GLU A 53 51.75 -39.97 33.28
C GLU A 53 51.12 -41.26 32.68
N GLY A 54 51.75 -41.82 31.64
CA GLY A 54 51.53 -43.21 31.21
C GLY A 54 52.09 -43.56 29.82
N ALA A 55 53.23 -44.27 29.79
CA ALA A 55 53.99 -44.69 28.61
C ALA A 55 53.36 -45.85 27.80
N GLY A 56 53.65 -45.92 26.49
CA GLY A 56 53.42 -47.12 25.66
C GLY A 56 53.51 -46.89 24.14
N GLU A 57 54.43 -47.61 23.48
CA GLU A 57 54.85 -47.49 22.08
C GLU A 57 53.80 -47.86 21.00
N GLY A 58 53.96 -47.24 19.82
CA GLY A 58 53.95 -47.90 18.51
C GLY A 58 52.63 -48.41 17.89
N GLY A 59 52.20 -47.82 16.76
CA GLY A 59 51.39 -48.55 15.78
C GLY A 59 50.37 -47.78 14.93
N ALA A 60 50.78 -47.40 13.72
CA ALA A 60 50.02 -47.37 12.47
C ALA A 60 48.58 -46.76 12.39
N LYS A 61 48.55 -45.57 11.76
CA LYS A 61 47.52 -45.00 10.87
C LYS A 61 46.25 -45.85 10.55
N LYS A 62 45.08 -45.36 10.99
CA LYS A 62 43.79 -45.53 10.28
C LYS A 62 43.12 -44.16 10.06
N LYS A 63 43.10 -43.71 8.79
CA LYS A 63 42.35 -42.51 8.34
C LYS A 63 40.86 -42.68 8.68
N ARG A 64 40.33 -41.97 9.68
CA ARG A 64 38.88 -41.75 9.83
C ARG A 64 38.45 -40.71 8.79
N LYS A 65 37.67 -41.14 7.80
CA LYS A 65 36.96 -40.25 6.86
C LYS A 65 36.09 -39.27 7.67
N ARG A 66 36.40 -37.97 7.61
CA ARG A 66 35.47 -36.91 8.00
C ARG A 66 34.19 -37.09 7.19
N LYS A 67 33.06 -37.37 7.85
CA LYS A 67 31.72 -37.31 7.26
C LYS A 67 31.53 -35.90 6.69
N LYS A 68 31.34 -35.79 5.37
CA LYS A 68 30.88 -34.56 4.74
C LYS A 68 29.54 -34.17 5.38
N LYS A 69 29.46 -32.97 5.96
CA LYS A 69 28.16 -32.35 6.28
C LYS A 69 27.34 -32.32 4.98
N PRO A 70 26.06 -32.71 5.00
CA PRO A 70 25.25 -32.67 3.80
C PRO A 70 25.17 -31.21 3.34
N LYS A 71 25.49 -30.96 2.07
CA LYS A 71 25.14 -29.71 1.40
C LYS A 71 23.64 -29.51 1.63
N LYS A 72 23.24 -28.38 2.22
CA LYS A 72 21.83 -27.96 2.21
C LYS A 72 21.41 -28.00 0.74
N LYS A 73 20.48 -28.90 0.39
CA LYS A 73 19.74 -28.78 -0.86
C LYS A 73 19.18 -27.37 -0.87
N ALA A 74 19.38 -26.62 -1.94
CA ALA A 74 18.58 -25.42 -2.20
C ALA A 74 17.12 -25.87 -2.06
N GLY A 75 16.45 -25.38 -1.00
CA GLY A 75 15.07 -25.75 -0.72
C GLY A 75 14.22 -25.34 -1.93
N ALA A 76 13.29 -26.21 -2.34
CA ALA A 76 12.31 -25.81 -3.33
C ALA A 76 11.61 -24.53 -2.85
N ASN A 77 11.41 -23.54 -3.73
CA ASN A 77 10.66 -22.36 -3.38
C ASN A 77 9.29 -22.77 -2.83
N PRO A 78 8.84 -22.18 -1.71
CA PRO A 78 7.52 -22.47 -1.14
C PRO A 78 6.46 -22.20 -2.20
N LYS A 79 5.54 -23.16 -2.37
CA LYS A 79 4.46 -23.10 -3.38
C LYS A 79 3.16 -22.48 -2.85
N VAL A 80 3.09 -22.23 -1.54
CA VAL A 80 1.91 -21.71 -0.85
C VAL A 80 2.34 -20.63 0.12
N GLN A 81 1.41 -19.71 0.41
CA GLN A 81 1.62 -18.67 1.42
C GLN A 81 1.65 -19.27 2.84
N SER A 82 2.32 -18.57 3.76
CA SER A 82 2.37 -18.87 5.19
C SER A 82 1.31 -18.07 5.96
N SER A 83 1.08 -18.41 7.24
CA SER A 83 0.24 -17.62 8.15
C SER A 83 1.03 -17.33 9.43
N PRO A 84 1.40 -16.07 9.73
CA PRO A 84 1.12 -14.86 8.94
C PRO A 84 1.81 -14.87 7.56
N PRO A 85 1.32 -14.11 6.56
CA PRO A 85 1.90 -14.08 5.21
C PRO A 85 3.35 -13.55 5.24
N ARG A 86 4.31 -14.42 4.93
CA ARG A 86 5.75 -14.08 4.92
C ARG A 86 6.51 -14.58 3.69
N VAL A 87 5.83 -15.27 2.76
CA VAL A 87 6.44 -15.70 1.49
C VAL A 87 6.35 -14.54 0.50
N LEU A 88 7.51 -14.11 0.00
CA LEU A 88 7.63 -13.13 -1.08
C LEU A 88 6.73 -13.51 -2.26
N LEU A 89 5.90 -12.57 -2.73
CA LEU A 89 4.87 -12.90 -3.72
C LEU A 89 5.48 -13.41 -5.04
N SER A 90 6.59 -12.85 -5.48
CA SER A 90 7.28 -13.29 -6.72
C SER A 90 7.79 -14.75 -6.66
N ASN A 91 7.96 -15.33 -5.46
CA ASN A 91 8.25 -16.76 -5.33
C ASN A 91 7.05 -17.64 -5.63
N LEU A 92 5.83 -17.14 -5.39
CA LEU A 92 4.57 -17.82 -5.70
C LEU A 92 4.21 -17.66 -7.19
N PHE A 93 4.63 -16.56 -7.81
CA PHE A 93 4.39 -16.22 -9.22
C PHE A 93 5.71 -16.03 -9.99
N PRO A 94 6.50 -17.10 -10.22
CA PRO A 94 7.84 -16.99 -10.83
C PRO A 94 7.82 -16.55 -12.30
N SER A 95 6.67 -16.55 -12.96
CA SER A 95 6.49 -16.00 -14.31
C SER A 95 6.49 -14.47 -14.34
N GLY A 96 6.27 -13.80 -13.19
CA GLY A 96 5.99 -12.36 -13.16
C GLY A 96 4.58 -12.00 -13.63
N GLU A 97 3.73 -13.00 -13.87
CA GLU A 97 2.32 -12.83 -14.22
C GLU A 97 1.47 -13.01 -12.96
N TYR A 98 0.74 -11.96 -12.58
CA TYR A 98 -0.09 -11.95 -11.39
C TYR A 98 -1.59 -12.05 -11.75
N PRO A 99 -2.45 -12.50 -10.82
CA PRO A 99 -3.88 -12.66 -11.09
C PRO A 99 -4.52 -11.34 -11.52
N VAL A 100 -5.28 -11.41 -12.62
CA VAL A 100 -6.15 -10.32 -13.11
C VAL A 100 -7.24 -10.04 -12.07
N GLY A 101 -7.60 -8.77 -11.91
CA GLY A 101 -8.79 -8.40 -11.14
C GLY A 101 -10.10 -8.79 -11.83
N GLU A 102 -11.21 -8.23 -11.36
CA GLU A 102 -12.49 -8.40 -12.06
C GLU A 102 -12.53 -7.48 -13.30
N GLU A 103 -12.48 -8.08 -14.49
CA GLU A 103 -12.68 -7.37 -15.75
C GLU A 103 -14.18 -7.18 -16.02
N VAL A 104 -14.58 -5.93 -16.21
CA VAL A 104 -15.96 -5.52 -16.49
C VAL A 104 -15.98 -4.83 -17.85
N GLU A 105 -16.85 -5.27 -18.74
CA GLU A 105 -17.08 -4.59 -20.02
C GLU A 105 -17.63 -3.17 -19.77
N TYR A 106 -17.16 -2.20 -20.55
CA TYR A 106 -17.81 -0.90 -20.58
C TYR A 106 -19.25 -1.03 -21.12
N ARG A 107 -20.07 -0.02 -20.85
CA ARG A 107 -21.49 0.01 -21.21
C ARG A 107 -21.77 1.05 -22.31
N ASP A 108 -22.99 1.01 -22.84
CA ASP A 108 -23.57 2.01 -23.72
C ASP A 108 -22.69 2.36 -24.94
N GLU A 109 -22.40 3.64 -25.16
CA GLU A 109 -21.58 4.14 -26.27
C GLU A 109 -20.14 3.61 -26.23
N ASN A 110 -19.69 3.03 -25.12
CA ASN A 110 -18.36 2.46 -24.94
C ASN A 110 -18.29 0.93 -25.15
N ASN A 111 -19.41 0.25 -25.42
CA ASN A 111 -19.47 -1.21 -25.69
C ASN A 111 -18.55 -1.67 -26.83
N TYR A 112 -18.29 -0.80 -27.83
CA TYR A 112 -17.46 -1.13 -28.99
C TYR A 112 -15.99 -1.44 -28.62
N ARG A 113 -15.53 -0.99 -27.44
CA ARG A 113 -14.14 -1.10 -26.98
C ARG A 113 -13.70 -2.55 -26.78
N THR A 114 -14.62 -3.43 -26.40
CA THR A 114 -14.36 -4.85 -26.16
C THR A 114 -13.84 -5.54 -27.42
N THR A 115 -14.44 -5.25 -28.59
CA THR A 115 -14.12 -5.89 -29.87
C THR A 115 -13.25 -5.04 -30.80
N SER A 116 -13.03 -3.76 -30.48
CA SER A 116 -12.20 -2.87 -31.30
C SER A 116 -10.75 -3.33 -31.34
N GLU A 117 -10.24 -3.62 -32.54
CA GLU A 117 -8.84 -4.04 -32.73
C GLU A 117 -7.84 -2.98 -32.28
N GLU A 118 -8.14 -1.70 -32.49
CA GLU A 118 -7.32 -0.59 -32.01
C GLU A 118 -7.24 -0.59 -30.48
N LYS A 119 -8.38 -0.67 -29.79
CA LYS A 119 -8.42 -0.65 -28.32
C LYS A 119 -7.76 -1.87 -27.70
N ARG A 120 -7.98 -3.05 -28.27
CA ARG A 120 -7.27 -4.27 -27.87
C ARG A 120 -5.76 -4.19 -28.13
N TYR A 121 -5.33 -3.51 -29.19
CA TYR A 121 -3.90 -3.31 -29.47
C TYR A 121 -3.28 -2.35 -28.45
N LEU A 122 -3.92 -1.21 -28.16
CA LEU A 122 -3.47 -0.25 -27.14
C LEU A 122 -3.37 -0.89 -25.76
N ASP A 123 -4.36 -1.68 -25.37
CA ASP A 123 -4.35 -2.43 -24.11
C ASP A 123 -3.15 -3.39 -24.01
N ARG A 124 -2.86 -4.13 -25.10
CA ARG A 124 -1.70 -5.04 -25.14
C ARG A 124 -0.35 -4.31 -25.06
N MET A 125 -0.24 -3.10 -25.59
CA MET A 125 1.01 -2.33 -25.56
C MET A 125 1.36 -1.83 -24.16
N ASN A 126 0.36 -1.58 -23.29
CA ASN A 126 0.57 -0.98 -21.98
C ASN A 126 0.55 -2.02 -20.84
N ASN A 127 1.14 -3.21 -21.04
CA ASN A 127 1.02 -4.30 -20.06
C ASN A 127 1.94 -4.20 -18.85
N ASP A 128 3.12 -3.57 -18.96
CA ASP A 128 4.14 -3.63 -17.91
C ASP A 128 3.66 -3.03 -16.58
N PHE A 129 2.96 -1.89 -16.64
CA PHE A 129 2.44 -1.23 -15.45
C PHE A 129 1.25 -1.99 -14.82
N LEU A 130 0.50 -2.78 -15.61
CA LEU A 130 -0.61 -3.58 -15.12
C LEU A 130 -0.11 -4.71 -14.21
N GLN A 131 1.02 -5.33 -14.54
CA GLN A 131 1.60 -6.37 -13.68
C GLN A 131 2.06 -5.80 -12.33
N GLU A 132 2.58 -4.57 -12.29
CA GLU A 132 2.91 -3.87 -11.04
C GLU A 132 1.66 -3.65 -10.17
N TYR A 133 0.54 -3.19 -10.76
CA TYR A 133 -0.74 -3.07 -10.03
C TYR A 133 -1.30 -4.43 -9.60
N ARG A 134 -1.28 -5.45 -10.46
CA ARG A 134 -1.78 -6.80 -10.13
C ARG A 134 -0.95 -7.46 -9.05
N GLN A 135 0.37 -7.25 -9.04
CA GLN A 135 1.23 -7.65 -7.93
C GLN A 135 0.79 -6.96 -6.64
N GLY A 136 0.66 -5.63 -6.64
CA GLY A 136 0.22 -4.87 -5.47
C GLY A 136 -1.16 -5.35 -4.97
N ALA A 137 -2.10 -5.59 -5.88
CA ALA A 137 -3.45 -6.05 -5.57
C ALA A 137 -3.48 -7.46 -5.00
N GLU A 138 -2.64 -8.37 -5.51
CA GLU A 138 -2.53 -9.73 -4.97
C GLU A 138 -1.93 -9.74 -3.56
N ILE A 139 -0.93 -8.89 -3.31
CA ILE A 139 -0.40 -8.69 -1.96
C ILE A 139 -1.52 -8.17 -1.05
N HIS A 140 -2.24 -7.14 -1.50
CA HIS A 140 -3.35 -6.56 -0.74
C HIS A 140 -4.42 -7.62 -0.40
N ARG A 141 -4.81 -8.46 -1.38
CA ARG A 141 -5.73 -9.60 -1.18
C ARG A 141 -5.24 -10.57 -0.11
N GLN A 142 -3.99 -11.04 -0.20
CA GLN A 142 -3.46 -12.00 0.77
C GLN A 142 -3.35 -11.40 2.17
N VAL A 143 -2.91 -10.14 2.27
CA VAL A 143 -2.77 -9.44 3.56
C VAL A 143 -4.13 -9.17 4.19
N ARG A 144 -5.12 -8.69 3.43
CA ARG A 144 -6.45 -8.41 3.99
C ARG A 144 -7.21 -9.67 4.38
N GLN A 145 -7.04 -10.77 3.64
CA GLN A 145 -7.58 -12.08 4.04
C GLN A 145 -7.00 -12.53 5.38
N TYR A 146 -5.68 -12.38 5.56
CA TYR A 146 -5.04 -12.59 6.85
C TYR A 146 -5.60 -11.63 7.93
N ALA A 147 -5.74 -10.34 7.64
CA ALA A 147 -6.25 -9.35 8.57
C ALA A 147 -7.68 -9.68 9.03
N LYS A 148 -8.61 -9.94 8.10
CA LYS A 148 -10.00 -10.35 8.42
C LYS A 148 -10.04 -11.60 9.30
N ALA A 149 -9.17 -12.57 9.03
CA ALA A 149 -9.10 -13.80 9.81
C ALA A 149 -8.52 -13.58 11.23
N ASN A 150 -7.56 -12.68 11.41
CA ASN A 150 -6.77 -12.57 12.64
C ASN A 150 -7.11 -11.38 13.53
N ILE A 151 -7.73 -10.32 13.01
CA ILE A 151 -8.18 -9.19 13.82
C ILE A 151 -9.29 -9.67 14.77
N LYS A 152 -9.13 -9.41 16.06
CA LYS A 152 -10.07 -9.80 17.13
C LYS A 152 -10.13 -8.73 18.23
N PRO A 153 -11.26 -8.59 18.95
CA PRO A 153 -11.32 -7.75 20.13
C PRO A 153 -10.27 -8.16 21.16
N GLY A 154 -9.70 -7.18 21.85
CA GLY A 154 -8.61 -7.37 22.82
C GLY A 154 -7.21 -7.09 22.27
N GLN A 155 -7.04 -7.02 20.94
CA GLN A 155 -5.78 -6.57 20.32
C GLN A 155 -5.65 -5.05 20.40
N THR A 156 -4.42 -4.58 20.58
CA THR A 156 -4.12 -3.16 20.43
C THR A 156 -4.18 -2.76 18.96
N LEU A 157 -4.52 -1.49 18.69
CA LEU A 157 -4.50 -0.98 17.32
C LEU A 157 -3.09 -1.01 16.71
N THR A 158 -2.05 -0.89 17.54
CA THR A 158 -0.64 -1.01 17.12
C THR A 158 -0.33 -2.41 16.62
N GLU A 159 -0.70 -3.46 17.36
CA GLU A 159 -0.50 -4.85 16.93
C GLU A 159 -1.20 -5.15 15.61
N ILE A 160 -2.40 -4.61 15.41
CA ILE A 160 -3.16 -4.77 14.16
C ILE A 160 -2.44 -4.09 12.99
N ALA A 161 -2.08 -2.81 13.15
CA ALA A 161 -1.41 -2.04 12.10
C ALA A 161 -0.05 -2.65 11.72
N GLU A 162 0.79 -2.96 12.72
CA GLU A 162 2.11 -3.57 12.47
C GLU A 162 1.99 -4.96 11.82
N GLY A 163 1.00 -5.77 12.23
CA GLY A 163 0.75 -7.08 11.64
C GLY A 163 0.39 -7.02 10.15
N ILE A 164 -0.40 -6.02 9.73
CA ILE A 164 -0.74 -5.74 8.33
C ILE A 164 0.50 -5.27 7.57
N GLU A 165 1.16 -4.23 8.06
CA GLU A 165 2.31 -3.61 7.41
C GLU A 165 3.49 -4.57 7.24
N ASP A 166 3.78 -5.41 8.24
CA ASP A 166 4.84 -6.42 8.16
C ASP A 166 4.53 -7.51 7.14
N SER A 167 3.23 -7.82 6.96
CA SER A 167 2.80 -8.75 5.92
C SER A 167 2.97 -8.13 4.53
N VAL A 168 2.62 -6.85 4.34
CA VAL A 168 2.89 -6.13 3.09
C VAL A 168 4.39 -6.12 2.78
N ARG A 169 5.23 -5.66 3.73
CA ARG A 169 6.70 -5.61 3.57
C ARG A 169 7.30 -6.96 3.21
N ALA A 170 6.82 -8.05 3.84
CA ALA A 170 7.31 -9.39 3.55
C ALA A 170 6.91 -9.89 2.15
N LEU A 171 5.68 -9.60 1.71
CA LEU A 171 5.15 -10.05 0.43
C LEU A 171 5.67 -9.21 -0.75
N THR A 172 5.99 -7.93 -0.52
CA THR A 172 6.66 -7.08 -1.52
C THR A 172 8.15 -7.39 -1.61
N GLY A 173 8.76 -7.88 -0.52
CA GLY A 173 10.21 -8.06 -0.41
C GLY A 173 10.97 -6.78 -0.09
N HIS A 174 10.24 -5.73 0.28
CA HIS A 174 10.77 -4.40 0.56
C HIS A 174 10.50 -4.05 2.02
N PRO A 175 11.44 -4.35 2.94
CA PRO A 175 11.30 -4.01 4.35
C PRO A 175 11.30 -2.50 4.60
N GLY A 176 11.72 -1.65 3.66
CA GLY A 176 11.72 -0.20 3.80
C GLY A 176 12.66 0.31 4.90
N LEU A 177 13.74 -0.42 5.18
CA LEU A 177 14.76 -0.04 6.17
C LEU A 177 16.01 0.58 5.54
N GLU A 178 16.26 0.25 4.27
CA GLU A 178 17.36 0.80 3.49
C GLU A 178 16.88 2.01 2.69
N GLU A 179 17.76 3.01 2.51
CA GLU A 179 17.44 4.21 1.74
C GLU A 179 16.97 3.83 0.32
N GLY A 180 15.81 4.31 -0.08
CA GLY A 180 15.20 4.05 -1.39
C GLY A 180 14.52 2.69 -1.54
N ASP A 181 14.57 1.80 -0.55
CA ASP A 181 13.93 0.48 -0.66
C ASP A 181 12.40 0.57 -0.72
N ASN A 182 11.79 1.40 0.13
CA ASN A 182 10.35 1.65 0.11
C ASN A 182 9.90 2.41 -1.16
N ILE A 183 10.81 2.95 -1.98
CA ILE A 183 10.50 3.51 -3.31
C ILE A 183 10.48 2.41 -4.40
N LYS A 184 10.82 1.17 -4.09
CA LYS A 184 10.70 0.06 -5.07
C LYS A 184 9.37 -0.65 -4.91
N GLY A 185 8.94 -0.84 -3.68
CA GLY A 185 7.64 -1.41 -3.32
C GLY A 185 7.46 -1.38 -1.81
N GLY A 186 6.25 -1.63 -1.32
CA GLY A 186 5.99 -1.57 0.11
C GLY A 186 4.59 -1.08 0.44
N VAL A 187 4.48 -0.52 1.65
CA VAL A 187 3.24 0.08 2.13
C VAL A 187 3.13 1.48 1.52
N ALA A 188 2.07 1.71 0.74
CA ALA A 188 1.94 2.95 -0.03
C ALA A 188 1.55 4.15 0.82
N PHE A 189 0.78 3.92 1.88
CA PHE A 189 0.37 4.90 2.87
C PHE A 189 0.08 4.18 4.21
N PRO A 190 0.13 4.88 5.35
CA PRO A 190 0.00 4.23 6.66
C PRO A 190 -1.30 3.46 6.84
N THR A 191 -1.26 2.33 7.55
CA THR A 191 -2.46 1.53 7.80
C THR A 191 -3.43 2.28 8.72
N GLY A 192 -4.56 2.69 8.15
CA GLY A 192 -5.72 3.23 8.83
C GLY A 192 -6.46 2.14 9.61
N VAL A 193 -6.66 2.38 10.91
CA VAL A 193 -7.42 1.51 11.84
C VAL A 193 -8.44 2.37 12.58
N ASN A 194 -9.38 2.91 11.81
CA ASN A 194 -10.28 3.98 12.22
C ASN A 194 -11.48 3.41 12.99
N LEU A 195 -11.68 3.80 14.25
CA LEU A 195 -12.77 3.29 15.09
C LEU A 195 -14.00 4.21 15.12
N ASP A 196 -15.17 3.61 14.98
CA ASP A 196 -16.49 4.22 15.19
C ASP A 196 -16.70 5.51 14.38
N HIS A 197 -16.85 6.66 15.03
CA HIS A 197 -17.00 7.99 14.43
C HIS A 197 -15.77 8.49 13.65
N ILE A 198 -14.59 7.91 13.84
CA ILE A 198 -13.39 8.24 13.06
C ILE A 198 -13.53 7.57 11.70
N ALA A 199 -13.68 8.33 10.62
CA ALA A 199 -13.87 7.78 9.28
C ALA A 199 -12.54 7.34 8.64
N ALA A 200 -11.52 8.20 8.67
CA ALA A 200 -10.27 8.01 7.96
C ALA A 200 -9.06 8.63 8.69
N HIS A 201 -7.85 8.33 8.21
CA HIS A 201 -6.56 8.93 8.61
C HIS A 201 -6.11 8.74 10.07
N TYR A 202 -6.65 7.75 10.78
CA TYR A 202 -6.18 7.35 12.10
C TYR A 202 -5.29 6.11 12.03
N SER A 203 -4.05 6.26 12.49
CA SER A 203 -3.14 5.17 12.78
C SER A 203 -2.47 5.44 14.13
N PRO A 204 -2.19 4.42 14.97
CA PRO A 204 -1.61 4.65 16.29
C PRO A 204 -0.21 5.26 16.18
N ASN A 205 0.07 6.30 16.98
CA ASN A 205 1.43 6.77 17.23
C ASN A 205 2.09 5.92 18.34
N ALA A 206 3.41 6.05 18.52
CA ALA A 206 4.13 5.37 19.59
C ALA A 206 3.50 5.62 20.97
N GLY A 207 3.35 4.56 21.76
CA GLY A 207 2.73 4.63 23.09
C GLY A 207 1.20 4.61 23.12
N ASN A 208 0.54 4.50 21.96
CA ASN A 208 -0.90 4.26 21.90
C ASN A 208 -1.28 2.96 22.65
N LYS A 209 -2.37 3.00 23.41
CA LYS A 209 -2.88 1.88 24.20
C LYS A 209 -4.33 1.55 23.85
N THR A 210 -4.83 2.06 22.73
CA THR A 210 -6.19 1.79 22.29
C THR A 210 -6.32 0.32 21.95
N VAL A 211 -7.34 -0.33 22.49
CA VAL A 211 -7.65 -1.74 22.28
C VAL A 211 -8.96 -1.82 21.50
N LEU A 212 -8.99 -2.68 20.48
CA LEU A 212 -10.20 -2.98 19.72
C LEU A 212 -11.22 -3.68 20.62
N ALA A 213 -12.42 -3.12 20.74
CA ALA A 213 -13.53 -3.70 21.48
C ALA A 213 -14.49 -4.47 20.55
N TYR A 214 -15.39 -5.27 21.14
CA TYR A 214 -16.38 -6.05 20.40
C TYR A 214 -17.40 -5.15 19.69
N GLU A 215 -17.78 -4.07 20.35
CA GLU A 215 -18.75 -3.08 19.91
C GLU A 215 -18.19 -2.04 18.92
N ASN A 216 -16.90 -2.12 18.55
CA ASN A 216 -16.33 -1.16 17.63
C ASN A 216 -16.65 -1.49 16.17
N VAL A 217 -16.79 -0.43 15.37
CA VAL A 217 -16.79 -0.49 13.90
C VAL A 217 -15.44 0.02 13.39
N MET A 218 -14.59 -0.87 12.90
CA MET A 218 -13.24 -0.54 12.47
C MET A 218 -13.12 -0.52 10.95
N LYS A 219 -12.72 0.62 10.37
CA LYS A 219 -12.26 0.67 8.99
C LYS A 219 -10.78 0.33 8.95
N VAL A 220 -10.43 -0.68 8.15
CA VAL A 220 -9.06 -1.08 7.85
C VAL A 220 -8.75 -0.63 6.44
N ASP A 221 -7.80 0.27 6.33
CA ASP A 221 -7.45 0.95 5.09
C ASP A 221 -5.92 0.94 4.94
N PHE A 222 -5.40 0.29 3.90
CA PHE A 222 -3.96 0.21 3.70
C PHE A 222 -3.59 0.08 2.23
N GLY A 223 -2.54 0.79 1.83
CA GLY A 223 -2.07 0.76 0.46
C GLY A 223 -0.91 -0.18 0.25
N VAL A 224 -0.86 -0.81 -0.92
CA VAL A 224 0.34 -1.53 -1.42
C VAL A 224 0.79 -0.87 -2.70
N HIS A 225 2.09 -0.68 -2.89
CA HIS A 225 2.61 -0.26 -4.19
C HIS A 225 3.78 -1.10 -4.66
N ILE A 226 3.94 -1.15 -5.98
CA ILE A 226 5.12 -1.63 -6.69
C ILE A 226 5.48 -0.54 -7.68
N ASN A 227 6.71 -0.01 -7.60
CA ASN A 227 7.19 1.08 -8.46
C ASN A 227 6.21 2.29 -8.56
N GLY A 228 5.49 2.55 -7.47
CA GLY A 228 4.60 3.70 -7.33
C GLY A 228 3.23 3.50 -7.94
N ARG A 229 2.93 2.30 -8.44
CA ARG A 229 1.58 1.87 -8.80
C ARG A 229 0.86 1.47 -7.52
N ILE A 230 0.05 2.39 -7.01
CA ILE A 230 -0.59 2.26 -5.70
C ILE A 230 -1.94 1.54 -5.85
N VAL A 231 -2.10 0.44 -5.14
CA VAL A 231 -3.40 -0.17 -4.89
C VAL A 231 -3.90 0.35 -3.56
N ASP A 232 -4.93 1.18 -3.65
CA ASP A 232 -5.75 1.67 -2.56
C ASP A 232 -7.02 0.82 -2.41
N SER A 233 -7.26 0.28 -1.23
CA SER A 233 -8.43 -0.55 -0.95
C SER A 233 -8.63 -0.71 0.56
N ALA A 234 -9.89 -0.63 0.95
CA ALA A 234 -10.29 -0.60 2.34
C ALA A 234 -11.55 -1.44 2.55
N PHE A 235 -11.72 -1.89 3.80
CA PHE A 235 -12.90 -2.63 4.22
C PHE A 235 -13.21 -2.34 5.69
N THR A 236 -14.46 -2.56 6.07
CA THR A 236 -14.89 -2.43 7.47
C THR A 236 -15.03 -3.79 8.13
N ILE A 237 -14.59 -3.88 9.39
CA ILE A 237 -14.85 -5.00 10.30
C ILE A 237 -15.73 -4.50 11.44
N ALA A 238 -16.78 -5.25 11.74
CA ALA A 238 -17.52 -5.20 12.99
C ALA A 238 -17.74 -6.63 13.50
N PHE A 239 -17.76 -6.81 14.82
CA PHE A 239 -18.01 -8.13 15.44
C PHE A 239 -19.44 -8.28 15.95
N ASP A 240 -20.08 -7.15 16.24
CA ASP A 240 -21.48 -7.10 16.61
C ASP A 240 -22.34 -7.04 15.33
N PRO A 241 -23.22 -8.03 15.10
CA PRO A 241 -24.08 -8.07 13.91
C PRO A 241 -25.03 -6.87 13.79
N MET A 242 -25.22 -6.06 14.85
CA MET A 242 -26.03 -4.83 14.74
C MET A 242 -25.51 -3.85 13.69
N TYR A 243 -24.24 -3.98 13.29
CA TYR A 243 -23.62 -3.13 12.28
C TYR A 243 -23.69 -3.69 10.85
N ASP A 244 -24.18 -4.92 10.65
CA ASP A 244 -24.15 -5.60 9.34
C ASP A 244 -24.84 -4.79 8.24
N ASN A 245 -26.02 -4.21 8.53
CA ASN A 245 -26.74 -3.39 7.56
C ASN A 245 -26.04 -2.06 7.25
N LEU A 246 -25.25 -1.51 8.19
CA LEU A 246 -24.42 -0.33 7.93
C LEU A 246 -23.28 -0.67 6.98
N LEU A 247 -22.61 -1.81 7.22
CA LEU A 247 -21.54 -2.29 6.35
C LEU A 247 -22.07 -2.61 4.95
N GLU A 248 -23.23 -3.26 4.86
CA GLU A 248 -23.87 -3.60 3.59
C GLU A 248 -24.26 -2.35 2.80
N ALA A 249 -24.86 -1.35 3.44
CA ALA A 249 -25.20 -0.08 2.80
C ALA A 249 -23.98 0.56 2.11
N VAL A 250 -22.85 0.64 2.83
CA VAL A 250 -21.62 1.24 2.31
C VAL A 250 -20.98 0.36 1.23
N LYS A 251 -20.97 -0.96 1.41
CA LYS A 251 -20.45 -1.88 0.41
C LYS A 251 -21.24 -1.79 -0.90
N GLN A 252 -22.56 -1.73 -0.83
CA GLN A 252 -23.43 -1.58 -2.00
C GLN A 252 -23.24 -0.22 -2.66
N ALA A 253 -23.14 0.86 -1.88
CA ALA A 253 -22.84 2.19 -2.41
C ALA A 253 -21.48 2.24 -3.15
N THR A 254 -20.43 1.63 -2.58
CA THR A 254 -19.13 1.49 -3.27
C THR A 254 -19.24 0.67 -4.56
N ASN A 255 -19.96 -0.46 -4.54
CA ASN A 255 -20.16 -1.27 -5.74
C ASN A 255 -21.01 -0.55 -6.80
N THR A 256 -21.96 0.30 -6.41
CA THR A 256 -22.65 1.21 -7.33
C THR A 256 -21.66 2.19 -7.95
N GLY A 257 -20.82 2.85 -7.14
CA GLY A 257 -19.77 3.73 -7.65
C GLY A 257 -18.84 3.03 -8.66
N ILE A 258 -18.40 1.82 -8.34
CA ILE A 258 -17.57 0.99 -9.24
C ILE A 258 -18.34 0.67 -10.52
N LYS A 259 -19.61 0.30 -10.43
CA LYS A 259 -20.46 -0.04 -11.58
C LYS A 259 -20.62 1.16 -12.53
N GLU A 260 -20.90 2.35 -11.99
CA GLU A 260 -21.12 3.58 -12.75
C GLU A 260 -19.83 4.25 -13.23
N ALA A 261 -18.68 3.93 -12.62
CA ALA A 261 -17.38 4.40 -13.10
C ALA A 261 -17.03 3.82 -14.49
N GLY A 262 -16.44 4.64 -15.34
CA GLY A 262 -16.01 4.22 -16.67
C GLY A 262 -15.57 5.39 -17.52
N ILE A 263 -14.92 5.12 -18.64
CA ILE A 263 -14.50 6.19 -19.57
C ILE A 263 -15.73 7.01 -19.97
N ASP A 264 -15.57 8.33 -19.97
CA ASP A 264 -16.61 9.34 -20.20
C ASP A 264 -17.68 9.52 -19.12
N ALA A 265 -17.69 8.68 -18.06
CA ALA A 265 -18.59 8.86 -16.93
C ALA A 265 -18.28 10.17 -16.19
N ARG A 266 -19.33 10.90 -15.81
CA ARG A 266 -19.20 12.17 -15.09
C ARG A 266 -19.11 11.93 -13.59
N LEU A 267 -18.12 12.55 -12.94
CA LEU A 267 -17.87 12.37 -11.51
C LEU A 267 -19.10 12.74 -10.67
N GLY A 268 -19.79 13.85 -10.99
CA GLY A 268 -20.99 14.27 -10.26
C GLY A 268 -22.17 13.29 -10.34
N GLU A 269 -22.33 12.59 -11.46
CA GLU A 269 -23.40 11.59 -11.68
C GLU A 269 -23.10 10.30 -10.91
N ILE A 270 -21.84 9.87 -10.86
CA ILE A 270 -21.42 8.74 -10.02
C ILE A 270 -21.75 9.04 -8.55
N GLY A 271 -21.47 10.25 -8.08
CA GLY A 271 -21.83 10.67 -6.71
C GLY A 271 -23.33 10.67 -6.43
N GLU A 272 -24.17 10.98 -7.42
CA GLU A 272 -25.63 10.88 -7.30
C GLU A 272 -26.08 9.42 -7.10
N HIS A 273 -25.58 8.49 -7.91
CA HIS A 273 -25.92 7.07 -7.80
C HIS A 273 -25.41 6.42 -6.50
N ILE A 274 -24.21 6.82 -6.05
CA ILE A 274 -23.65 6.41 -4.76
C ILE A 274 -24.57 6.87 -3.62
N GLN A 275 -24.96 8.15 -3.63
CA GLN A 275 -25.83 8.71 -2.60
C GLN A 275 -27.21 8.06 -2.58
N GLU A 276 -27.83 7.90 -3.75
CA GLU A 276 -29.13 7.23 -3.88
C GLU A 276 -29.09 5.82 -3.30
N THR A 277 -28.04 5.06 -3.62
CA THR A 277 -27.85 3.70 -3.08
C THR A 277 -27.68 3.74 -1.57
N MET A 278 -26.78 4.59 -1.06
CA MET A 278 -26.47 4.67 0.37
C MET A 278 -27.68 5.09 1.21
N GLU A 279 -28.38 6.14 0.78
CA GLU A 279 -29.53 6.72 1.51
C GLU A 279 -30.80 5.86 1.40
N SER A 280 -30.79 4.81 0.56
CA SER A 280 -31.87 3.82 0.51
C SER A 280 -31.88 2.84 1.71
N TYR A 281 -30.81 2.83 2.51
CA TYR A 281 -30.69 1.97 3.68
C TYR A 281 -31.08 2.67 4.98
N GLU A 282 -31.81 1.95 5.81
CA GLU A 282 -32.06 2.28 7.22
C GLU A 282 -31.43 1.20 8.12
N VAL A 283 -30.86 1.63 9.25
CA VAL A 283 -30.21 0.74 10.23
C VAL A 283 -30.74 1.01 11.63
N GLU A 284 -30.87 -0.04 12.44
CA GLU A 284 -31.19 0.08 13.86
C GLU A 284 -29.96 -0.28 14.69
N ILE A 285 -29.42 0.70 15.43
CA ILE A 285 -28.24 0.51 16.27
C ILE A 285 -28.60 0.97 17.68
N LYS A 286 -28.51 0.05 18.65
CA LYS A 286 -28.81 0.32 20.07
C LYS A 286 -30.22 0.92 20.29
N GLY A 287 -31.21 0.43 19.55
CA GLY A 287 -32.62 0.84 19.65
C GLY A 287 -32.94 2.19 18.99
N GLN A 288 -32.01 2.75 18.21
CA GLN A 288 -32.22 3.97 17.43
C GLN A 288 -32.11 3.67 15.93
N THR A 289 -33.11 4.10 15.18
CA THR A 289 -33.10 4.02 13.71
C THR A 289 -32.37 5.21 13.11
N TYR A 290 -31.56 4.94 12.08
CA TYR A 290 -30.83 5.92 11.30
C TYR A 290 -31.00 5.62 9.81
N GLN A 291 -31.24 6.64 8.99
CA GLN A 291 -30.91 6.57 7.57
C GLN A 291 -29.38 6.70 7.43
N VAL A 292 -28.77 5.84 6.62
CA VAL A 292 -27.31 5.91 6.37
C VAL A 292 -27.01 7.11 5.49
N LYS A 293 -26.07 7.97 5.93
CA LYS A 293 -25.70 9.18 5.20
C LYS A 293 -24.30 9.06 4.62
N PRO A 294 -24.09 9.41 3.34
CA PRO A 294 -22.74 9.61 2.84
C PRO A 294 -22.02 10.71 3.63
N ILE A 295 -20.72 10.53 3.90
CA ILE A 295 -19.89 11.60 4.46
C ILE A 295 -19.54 12.58 3.35
N ARG A 296 -20.34 13.62 3.17
CA ARG A 296 -20.36 14.48 1.97
C ARG A 296 -19.06 15.26 1.65
N ASN A 297 -18.12 15.32 2.58
CA ASN A 297 -16.79 15.93 2.39
C ASN A 297 -15.64 14.91 2.37
N LEU A 298 -15.96 13.63 2.16
CA LEU A 298 -15.02 12.59 1.72
C LEU A 298 -15.38 12.17 0.30
N ASN A 299 -14.39 11.70 -0.45
CA ASN A 299 -14.48 11.46 -1.88
C ASN A 299 -13.48 10.37 -2.25
N GLY A 300 -13.78 9.55 -3.26
CA GLY A 300 -12.73 8.83 -3.96
C GLY A 300 -11.86 9.76 -4.79
N HIS A 301 -10.87 9.22 -5.48
CA HIS A 301 -9.90 10.04 -6.21
C HIS A 301 -9.19 9.28 -7.33
N ASP A 302 -8.62 10.00 -8.28
CA ASP A 302 -7.64 9.40 -9.18
C ASP A 302 -6.32 9.13 -8.45
N ILE A 303 -5.59 8.12 -8.92
CA ILE A 303 -4.29 7.69 -8.41
C ILE A 303 -3.26 7.88 -9.53
N LEU A 304 -2.17 8.58 -9.21
CA LEU A 304 -1.03 8.74 -10.11
C LEU A 304 0.18 7.97 -9.56
N GLN A 305 1.18 7.74 -10.41
CA GLN A 305 2.40 7.07 -9.97
C GLN A 305 3.07 7.88 -8.84
N TRP A 306 3.31 7.25 -7.70
CA TRP A 306 3.87 7.87 -6.48
C TRP A 306 3.00 8.93 -5.79
N LYS A 307 1.75 9.10 -6.20
CA LYS A 307 0.87 10.15 -5.68
C LYS A 307 -0.54 9.58 -5.48
N ILE A 308 -0.90 9.39 -4.21
CA ILE A 308 -2.17 8.76 -3.81
C ILE A 308 -3.38 9.56 -4.31
N HIS A 309 -3.38 10.88 -4.10
CA HIS A 309 -4.40 11.78 -4.62
C HIS A 309 -3.87 12.51 -5.85
N GLY A 310 -4.42 12.21 -7.03
CA GLY A 310 -4.08 12.86 -8.27
C GLY A 310 -4.59 14.29 -8.36
N GLY A 311 -5.58 14.54 -9.21
CA GLY A 311 -6.24 15.84 -9.37
C GLY A 311 -7.77 15.78 -9.53
N LYS A 312 -8.35 14.59 -9.65
CA LYS A 312 -9.79 14.35 -9.79
C LYS A 312 -10.33 13.73 -8.50
N SER A 313 -11.48 14.22 -8.04
CA SER A 313 -12.19 13.67 -6.89
C SER A 313 -13.50 13.04 -7.33
N VAL A 314 -13.76 11.81 -6.89
CA VAL A 314 -15.01 11.08 -7.14
C VAL A 314 -15.96 11.39 -6.00
N PRO A 315 -16.98 12.25 -6.19
CA PRO A 315 -17.91 12.58 -5.13
C PRO A 315 -18.75 11.37 -4.74
N ILE A 316 -19.16 11.32 -3.46
CA ILE A 316 -20.08 10.29 -2.94
C ILE A 316 -21.46 10.87 -2.63
N VAL A 317 -21.69 12.10 -3.08
CA VAL A 317 -22.96 12.82 -3.07
C VAL A 317 -23.18 13.47 -4.42
N LYS A 318 -24.46 13.69 -4.77
CA LYS A 318 -24.82 14.44 -5.97
C LYS A 318 -24.09 15.77 -6.02
N SER A 319 -23.44 16.06 -7.15
CA SER A 319 -22.78 17.33 -7.38
C SER A 319 -22.93 17.78 -8.83
N ASN A 320 -22.66 19.06 -9.09
CA ASN A 320 -22.66 19.60 -10.45
C ASN A 320 -21.32 19.38 -11.18
N ASP A 321 -20.43 18.53 -10.66
CA ASP A 321 -19.14 18.25 -11.29
C ASP A 321 -19.33 17.51 -12.62
N GLN A 322 -18.94 18.17 -13.71
CA GLN A 322 -19.05 17.66 -15.07
C GLN A 322 -17.74 17.03 -15.58
N THR A 323 -16.69 16.99 -14.75
CA THR A 323 -15.42 16.33 -15.06
C THR A 323 -15.68 14.87 -15.38
N LYS A 324 -14.95 14.34 -16.38
CA LYS A 324 -15.09 12.97 -16.85
C LYS A 324 -13.89 12.13 -16.46
N MET A 325 -14.14 10.84 -16.26
CA MET A 325 -13.09 9.82 -16.23
C MET A 325 -12.57 9.55 -17.64
N GLU A 326 -11.26 9.34 -17.78
CA GLU A 326 -10.56 9.21 -19.05
C GLU A 326 -9.87 7.84 -19.20
N GLU A 327 -9.61 7.44 -20.45
CA GLU A 327 -8.89 6.20 -20.76
C GLU A 327 -7.47 6.21 -20.14
N GLY A 328 -7.11 5.12 -19.48
CA GLY A 328 -5.81 4.93 -18.85
C GLY A 328 -5.71 5.44 -17.41
N GLU A 329 -6.73 6.12 -16.90
CA GLU A 329 -6.76 6.57 -15.51
C GLU A 329 -6.97 5.42 -14.52
N VAL A 330 -6.51 5.64 -13.29
CA VAL A 330 -6.68 4.74 -12.16
C VAL A 330 -7.42 5.50 -11.08
N PHE A 331 -8.43 4.88 -10.46
CA PHE A 331 -9.23 5.52 -9.44
C PHE A 331 -9.35 4.63 -8.20
N ALA A 332 -9.22 5.24 -7.04
CA ALA A 332 -9.81 4.79 -5.79
C ALA A 332 -11.31 5.11 -5.80
N ILE A 333 -12.15 4.08 -5.82
CA ILE A 333 -13.60 4.24 -5.61
C ILE A 333 -13.90 3.82 -4.18
N GLU A 334 -14.00 4.81 -3.30
CA GLU A 334 -14.33 4.67 -1.90
C GLU A 334 -15.63 5.38 -1.55
N THR A 335 -16.36 4.82 -0.59
CA THR A 335 -17.54 5.47 -0.01
C THR A 335 -17.54 5.32 1.50
N PHE A 336 -18.12 6.32 2.17
CA PHE A 336 -18.22 6.36 3.61
C PHE A 336 -19.67 6.61 4.03
N GLY A 337 -20.26 5.67 4.75
CA GLY A 337 -21.58 5.83 5.38
C GLY A 337 -21.44 6.21 6.85
N SER A 338 -22.35 7.05 7.35
CA SER A 338 -22.36 7.52 8.72
C SER A 338 -23.78 7.56 9.29
N THR A 339 -23.90 7.24 10.58
CA THR A 339 -25.12 7.51 11.38
C THR A 339 -25.13 8.90 12.02
N GLY A 340 -24.06 9.67 11.83
CA GLY A 340 -23.88 10.99 12.41
C GLY A 340 -24.41 12.12 11.53
N ASN A 341 -23.56 13.14 11.36
CA ASN A 341 -23.86 14.33 10.57
C ASN A 341 -23.59 14.11 9.07
N GLY A 342 -22.95 13.01 8.68
CA GLY A 342 -22.51 12.79 7.31
C GLY A 342 -21.48 13.84 6.89
N TYR A 343 -20.61 14.23 7.82
CA TYR A 343 -19.59 15.25 7.61
C TYR A 343 -18.47 15.07 8.63
N VAL A 344 -17.22 15.07 8.17
CA VAL A 344 -16.04 14.91 9.01
C VAL A 344 -15.30 16.22 9.22
N ARG A 345 -14.58 16.29 10.33
CA ARG A 345 -13.65 17.36 10.68
C ARG A 345 -12.36 16.76 11.21
N ASP A 346 -11.29 17.54 11.14
CA ASP A 346 -10.02 17.17 11.76
C ASP A 346 -10.17 17.12 13.28
N ASP A 347 -9.73 16.03 13.90
CA ASP A 347 -9.68 15.86 15.35
C ASP A 347 -8.58 14.83 15.72
N LEU A 348 -8.28 14.70 17.01
CA LEU A 348 -7.27 13.79 17.56
C LEU A 348 -5.82 14.12 17.15
N GLU A 349 -4.88 13.30 17.64
CA GLU A 349 -3.47 13.48 17.32
C GLU A 349 -3.18 13.03 15.88
N CYS A 350 -2.56 13.91 15.10
CA CYS A 350 -2.14 13.60 13.74
C CYS A 350 -1.06 12.51 13.70
N SER A 351 -1.25 11.55 12.78
CA SER A 351 -0.34 10.43 12.55
C SER A 351 0.19 10.39 11.12
N HIS A 352 -0.61 10.83 10.13
CA HIS A 352 -0.30 10.73 8.70
C HIS A 352 0.29 12.04 8.17
N TYR A 353 1.28 11.91 7.31
CA TYR A 353 1.99 13.00 6.67
C TYR A 353 2.38 12.62 5.25
N ALA A 354 2.44 13.56 4.32
CA ALA A 354 3.02 13.33 3.00
C ALA A 354 3.81 14.55 2.55
N LYS A 355 4.87 14.34 1.77
CA LYS A 355 5.58 15.46 1.15
C LYS A 355 4.71 16.07 0.05
N VAL A 356 4.60 17.39 0.04
CA VAL A 356 3.95 18.11 -1.06
C VAL A 356 4.84 18.02 -2.30
N ALA A 357 4.30 17.50 -3.41
CA ALA A 357 5.09 17.28 -4.64
C ALA A 357 5.73 18.59 -5.14
N ASP A 358 4.94 19.67 -5.16
CA ASP A 358 5.35 21.02 -5.57
C ASP A 358 5.68 21.91 -4.36
N ALA A 359 6.34 21.32 -3.35
CA ALA A 359 6.70 22.03 -2.12
C ALA A 359 7.50 23.32 -2.39
N PRO A 360 7.25 24.39 -1.64
CA PRO A 360 7.99 25.64 -1.79
C PRO A 360 9.46 25.45 -1.39
N ASN A 361 10.36 26.10 -2.13
CA ASN A 361 11.78 26.11 -1.80
C ASN A 361 12.08 27.17 -0.74
N VAL A 362 12.01 26.78 0.54
CA VAL A 362 12.22 27.68 1.68
C VAL A 362 13.46 27.28 2.49
N PRO A 363 14.33 28.22 2.89
CA PRO A 363 15.49 27.91 3.72
C PRO A 363 15.10 27.31 5.09
N LEU A 364 15.48 26.05 5.33
CA LEU A 364 15.26 25.38 6.61
C LEU A 364 16.33 25.77 7.63
N ARG A 365 15.98 26.70 8.54
CA ARG A 365 16.88 27.15 9.61
C ARG A 365 17.03 26.14 10.75
N ILE A 366 16.05 25.26 10.91
CA ILE A 366 16.05 24.21 11.94
C ILE A 366 16.79 22.99 11.39
N ALA A 367 17.96 22.66 11.96
CA ALA A 367 18.79 21.56 11.49
C ALA A 367 18.07 20.20 11.49
N SER A 368 17.19 19.94 12.48
CA SER A 368 16.38 18.71 12.51
C SER A 368 15.37 18.64 11.37
N ALA A 369 14.83 19.77 10.89
CA ALA A 369 13.92 19.79 9.73
C ALA A 369 14.65 19.40 8.44
N GLY A 370 15.86 19.93 8.21
CA GLY A 370 16.67 19.55 7.05
C GLY A 370 17.09 18.08 7.05
N LYS A 371 17.51 17.56 8.21
CA LYS A 371 17.81 16.12 8.38
C LYS A 371 16.59 15.25 8.10
N LEU A 372 15.44 15.60 8.69
CA LEU A 372 14.20 14.84 8.51
C LEU A 372 13.70 14.89 7.05
N LEU A 373 13.79 16.04 6.38
CA LEU A 373 13.41 16.16 4.98
C LEU A 373 14.26 15.24 4.07
N ASN A 374 15.56 15.10 4.37
CA ASN A 374 16.40 14.14 3.64
C ASN A 374 15.94 12.70 3.86
N VAL A 375 15.58 12.33 5.09
CA VAL A 375 15.00 11.01 5.39
C VAL A 375 13.70 10.81 4.61
N ILE A 376 12.80 11.79 4.60
CA ILE A 376 11.52 11.72 3.87
C ILE A 376 11.76 11.54 2.37
N ASN A 377 12.64 12.35 1.76
CA ASN A 377 12.96 12.28 0.34
C ASN A 377 13.51 10.91 -0.07
N LYS A 378 14.39 10.34 0.76
CA LYS A 378 15.06 9.07 0.45
C LYS A 378 14.19 7.84 0.69
N ASN A 379 13.25 7.89 1.62
CA ASN A 379 12.47 6.72 2.03
C ASN A 379 11.03 6.73 1.50
N PHE A 380 10.40 7.90 1.40
CA PHE A 380 8.98 8.02 1.05
C PHE A 380 8.76 8.79 -0.25
N GLY A 381 9.65 9.72 -0.59
CA GLY A 381 9.43 10.60 -1.74
C GLY A 381 8.16 11.42 -1.51
N THR A 382 7.13 11.19 -2.31
CA THR A 382 5.78 11.78 -2.18
C THR A 382 4.74 10.82 -1.59
N LEU A 383 5.11 9.57 -1.31
CA LEU A 383 4.20 8.64 -0.63
C LEU A 383 3.90 9.11 0.79
N PRO A 384 2.66 8.94 1.28
CA PRO A 384 2.35 9.18 2.68
C PRO A 384 3.13 8.25 3.64
N PHE A 385 3.46 8.78 4.81
CA PHE A 385 4.12 8.09 5.90
C PHE A 385 3.48 8.45 7.25
N CYS A 386 3.83 7.72 8.30
CA CYS A 386 3.40 8.06 9.66
C CYS A 386 4.59 8.13 10.63
N ARG A 387 4.32 8.62 11.85
CA ARG A 387 5.34 8.72 12.92
C ARG A 387 6.01 7.38 13.22
N ARG A 388 5.25 6.28 13.29
CA ARG A 388 5.80 4.92 13.50
C ARG A 388 6.82 4.53 12.43
N TYR A 389 6.67 5.00 11.20
CA TYR A 389 7.62 4.68 10.13
C TYR A 389 8.94 5.42 10.34
N LEU A 390 8.89 6.67 10.82
CA LEU A 390 10.09 7.40 11.24
C LEU A 390 10.76 6.74 12.44
N ASP A 391 9.99 6.30 13.44
CA ASP A 391 10.50 5.58 14.62
C ASP A 391 11.22 4.30 14.18
N ARG A 392 10.64 3.53 13.25
CA ARG A 392 11.21 2.30 12.69
C ARG A 392 12.51 2.54 11.89
N LEU A 393 12.67 3.72 11.30
CA LEU A 393 13.92 4.18 10.66
C LEU A 393 14.94 4.71 11.69
N GLY A 394 14.69 4.56 12.98
CA GLY A 394 15.57 5.01 14.06
C GLY A 394 15.60 6.54 14.23
N GLN A 395 14.62 7.27 13.69
CA GLN A 395 14.53 8.71 13.91
C GLN A 395 14.00 8.98 15.32
N ASP A 396 14.66 9.86 16.06
CA ASP A 396 14.23 10.31 17.38
C ASP A 396 14.05 11.83 17.41
N LYS A 397 13.26 12.33 18.38
CA LYS A 397 13.06 13.77 18.65
C LYS A 397 12.74 14.62 17.40
N TYR A 398 12.11 14.01 16.39
CA TYR A 398 11.90 14.62 15.08
C TYR A 398 10.70 15.57 15.02
N LEU A 399 9.81 15.55 16.03
CA LEU A 399 8.55 16.32 16.01
C LEU A 399 8.75 17.82 15.78
N LEU A 400 9.79 18.43 16.35
CA LEU A 400 10.12 19.84 16.09
C LEU A 400 10.46 20.07 14.61
N GLY A 401 11.24 19.16 14.02
CA GLY A 401 11.60 19.20 12.60
C GLY A 401 10.38 18.98 11.71
N LEU A 402 9.54 17.99 12.05
CA LEU A 402 8.31 17.67 11.32
C LEU A 402 7.33 18.84 11.32
N ASN A 403 7.07 19.43 12.49
CA ASN A 403 6.18 20.60 12.61
C ASN A 403 6.71 21.80 11.81
N ALA A 404 8.04 21.97 11.75
CA ALA A 404 8.63 22.99 10.90
C ALA A 404 8.43 22.70 9.41
N LEU A 405 8.54 21.45 8.96
CA LEU A 405 8.26 21.10 7.56
C LEU A 405 6.78 21.35 7.21
N VAL A 406 5.87 21.05 8.14
CA VAL A 406 4.43 21.32 8.00
C VAL A 406 4.16 22.82 7.93
N SER A 407 4.69 23.61 8.86
CA SER A 407 4.46 25.06 8.89
C SER A 407 4.99 25.80 7.66
N HIS A 408 5.97 25.22 6.96
CA HIS A 408 6.54 25.77 5.73
C HIS A 408 5.88 25.20 4.45
N GLY A 409 4.85 24.35 4.57
CA GLY A 409 4.13 23.76 3.44
C GLY A 409 4.95 22.74 2.63
N ILE A 410 6.03 22.20 3.20
CA ILE A 410 6.87 21.19 2.53
C ILE A 410 6.29 19.79 2.73
N VAL A 411 5.72 19.56 3.91
CA VAL A 411 4.99 18.34 4.28
C VAL A 411 3.57 18.76 4.62
N GLN A 412 2.58 18.01 4.16
CA GLN A 412 1.20 18.16 4.57
C GLN A 412 0.92 17.17 5.70
N ASP A 413 0.25 17.62 6.75
CA ASP A 413 -0.33 16.76 7.77
C ASP A 413 -1.76 16.36 7.41
N TYR A 414 -2.11 15.11 7.71
CA TYR A 414 -3.43 14.53 7.44
C TYR A 414 -3.99 14.01 8.77
N PRO A 415 -4.60 14.88 9.59
CA PRO A 415 -5.18 14.48 10.86
C PRO A 415 -6.36 13.51 10.66
N PRO A 416 -6.71 12.71 11.68
CA PRO A 416 -7.90 11.88 11.66
C PRO A 416 -9.17 12.68 11.33
N LEU A 417 -9.99 12.13 10.44
CA LEU A 417 -11.23 12.74 9.98
C LEU A 417 -12.40 12.11 10.73
N VAL A 418 -13.06 12.88 11.60
CA VAL A 418 -14.07 12.39 12.54
C VAL A 418 -15.45 13.00 12.30
N ASP A 419 -16.49 12.19 12.36
CA ASP A 419 -17.88 12.65 12.49
C ASP A 419 -18.21 12.87 13.98
N LYS A 420 -19.45 13.23 14.30
CA LYS A 420 -19.99 13.44 15.64
C LYS A 420 -19.71 12.23 16.53
N LYS A 421 -19.01 12.47 17.65
CA LYS A 421 -18.78 11.46 18.70
C LYS A 421 -20.07 10.70 19.05
N GLY A 422 -19.98 9.37 19.06
CA GLY A 422 -21.11 8.46 19.29
C GLY A 422 -21.83 8.02 18.01
N SER A 423 -21.48 8.57 16.84
CA SER A 423 -21.86 7.97 15.56
C SER A 423 -20.96 6.78 15.20
N TYR A 424 -21.38 6.06 14.18
CA TYR A 424 -20.63 4.96 13.58
C TYR A 424 -20.45 5.26 12.10
N THR A 425 -19.23 5.03 11.60
CA THR A 425 -18.92 5.13 10.19
C THR A 425 -18.39 3.80 9.66
N ALA A 426 -18.65 3.52 8.39
CA ALA A 426 -18.11 2.38 7.64
C ALA A 426 -17.55 2.87 6.29
N GLN A 427 -16.57 2.14 5.76
CA GLN A 427 -15.87 2.38 4.49
C GLN A 427 -15.71 1.06 3.72
N PHE A 428 -15.86 1.13 2.40
CA PHE A 428 -15.40 0.11 1.46
C PHE A 428 -14.78 0.78 0.25
N GLU A 429 -13.74 0.16 -0.30
CA GLU A 429 -12.99 0.78 -1.39
C GLU A 429 -12.31 -0.22 -2.31
N HIS A 430 -12.27 0.11 -3.60
CA HIS A 430 -11.44 -0.56 -4.58
C HIS A 430 -10.70 0.41 -5.49
N THR A 431 -9.45 0.09 -5.78
CA THR A 431 -8.77 0.58 -6.98
C THR A 431 -9.35 -0.06 -8.24
N ILE A 432 -9.67 0.76 -9.24
CA ILE A 432 -10.04 0.39 -10.60
C ILE A 432 -9.05 0.97 -11.61
N VAL A 433 -8.84 0.26 -12.72
CA VAL A 433 -8.03 0.72 -13.87
C VAL A 433 -8.93 0.82 -15.09
N LEU A 434 -9.00 2.01 -15.69
CA LEU A 434 -9.79 2.28 -16.90
C LEU A 434 -8.99 1.92 -18.15
N ARG A 435 -8.83 0.63 -18.40
CA ARG A 435 -8.09 0.11 -19.56
C ARG A 435 -8.80 0.48 -20.88
N PRO A 436 -8.08 0.48 -22.02
CA PRO A 436 -8.67 0.85 -23.31
C PRO A 436 -9.87 0.00 -23.74
N ASN A 437 -9.88 -1.30 -23.41
CA ASN A 437 -10.87 -2.29 -23.84
C ASN A 437 -11.85 -2.75 -22.74
N CYS A 438 -11.54 -2.51 -21.46
CA CYS A 438 -12.37 -2.91 -20.32
C CYS A 438 -12.06 -2.03 -19.09
N LYS A 439 -12.86 -2.15 -18.05
CA LYS A 439 -12.55 -1.66 -16.70
C LYS A 439 -12.08 -2.85 -15.87
N GLU A 440 -10.93 -2.76 -15.22
CA GLU A 440 -10.46 -3.80 -14.30
C GLU A 440 -10.59 -3.31 -12.86
N VAL A 441 -11.43 -3.95 -12.04
CA VAL A 441 -11.46 -3.75 -10.59
C VAL A 441 -10.29 -4.54 -9.99
N ILE A 442 -9.10 -3.95 -10.10
CA ILE A 442 -7.83 -4.66 -9.92
C ILE A 442 -7.65 -5.23 -8.51
N SER A 443 -8.23 -4.55 -7.52
CA SER A 443 -8.20 -4.92 -6.10
C SER A 443 -9.35 -5.86 -5.67
N ARG A 444 -10.28 -6.22 -6.57
CA ARG A 444 -11.36 -7.16 -6.26
C ARG A 444 -10.79 -8.50 -5.79
N GLY A 445 -11.49 -9.15 -4.88
CA GLY A 445 -11.21 -10.53 -4.45
C GLY A 445 -12.49 -11.21 -3.97
N ASP A 446 -12.39 -12.45 -3.51
CA ASP A 446 -13.54 -13.27 -3.10
C ASP A 446 -14.26 -12.72 -1.84
N ASP A 447 -13.71 -11.70 -1.20
CA ASP A 447 -14.09 -11.22 0.12
C ASP A 447 -14.91 -9.93 0.15
N TYR A 448 -14.80 -9.03 -0.85
CA TYR A 448 -15.72 -7.90 -1.02
C TYR A 448 -15.74 -7.28 -2.40
#